data_AF-A0AAD5Y9X9-F1
#
_entry.id   AF-A0AAD5Y9X9-F1
#
_cell.length_a   1.000
_cell.length_b   1.000
_cell.length_c   1.000
_cell.angle_alpha   90.00
_cell.angle_beta   90.00
_cell.angle_gamma   90.00
#
_symmetry.space_group_name_H-M   'P 1'
#
loop_
_entity.id
_entity.type
_entity.pdbx_description
1 polymer ?
#
loop_
_entity_poly.entity_id
_entity_poly.type
_entity_poly.pdbx_seq_one_letter_code
_entity_poly.pdbx_strand_id
1 'polypeptide(L)'
;MIELTSITGCEISIRSEIPVGAGLGSSASFCVCIAASLLILKEDISLEFNELDLKKINDLAFEGERVLHGSPSGVDNTLATYGGAKIYQKNQPLEDLKGFKELDILLTDTKVEKNTKRQVEMFGQRKKQVFNLNSSSLKLWIML
;
A
#
# COMPACT_ATOMS: atom_id res chain seq x y z
N MET A 1 28.46 -13.62 22.86
CA MET A 1 29.18 -12.35 22.58
C MET A 1 28.31 -11.56 21.63
N ILE A 2 27.84 -10.39 22.04
CA ILE A 2 27.06 -9.49 21.17
C ILE A 2 28.11 -8.60 20.51
N GLU A 3 28.41 -8.84 19.23
CA GLU A 3 29.23 -7.92 18.45
C GLU A 3 28.42 -6.64 18.26
N LEU A 4 28.77 -5.61 19.04
CA LEU A 4 28.31 -4.25 18.82
C LEU A 4 28.99 -3.76 17.54
N THR A 5 28.30 -3.90 16.41
CA THR A 5 28.70 -3.28 15.15
C THR A 5 28.80 -1.78 15.39
N SER A 6 29.97 -1.16 15.15
CA SER A 6 30.13 0.27 15.39
C SER A 6 29.14 1.03 14.49
N ILE A 7 28.25 1.81 15.08
CA ILE A 7 27.31 2.64 14.33
C ILE A 7 28.10 3.81 13.76
N THR A 8 28.57 3.68 12.53
CA THR A 8 29.05 4.83 11.76
C THR A 8 27.83 5.72 11.52
N GLY A 9 27.90 6.98 11.96
CA GLY A 9 26.84 7.94 11.69
C GLY A 9 26.66 8.07 10.17
N CYS A 10 25.41 8.02 9.69
CA CYS A 10 25.08 8.25 8.30
C CYS A 10 24.10 9.41 8.18
N GLU A 11 24.27 10.22 7.15
CA GLU A 11 23.30 11.24 6.76
C GLU A 11 22.50 10.71 5.57
N ILE A 12 21.18 10.65 5.71
CA ILE A 12 20.28 10.18 4.66
C ILE A 12 19.39 11.36 4.26
N SER A 13 19.48 11.77 3.01
CA SER A 13 18.64 12.83 2.44
C SER A 13 17.61 12.21 1.50
N ILE A 14 16.33 12.52 1.72
CA ILE A 14 15.22 11.93 0.97
C ILE A 14 14.37 13.02 0.37
N ARG A 15 14.07 12.88 -0.91
CA ARG A 15 13.17 13.74 -1.65
C ARG A 15 12.17 12.86 -2.40
N SER A 16 10.89 13.20 -2.30
CA SER A 16 9.82 12.48 -2.98
C SER A 16 8.95 13.46 -3.75
N GLU A 17 8.51 13.05 -4.93
CA GLU A 17 7.51 13.75 -5.73
C GLU A 17 6.08 13.26 -5.42
N ILE A 18 5.95 12.19 -4.64
CA ILE A 18 4.65 11.63 -4.24
C ILE A 18 4.04 12.54 -3.16
N PRO A 19 2.85 13.12 -3.39
CA PRO A 19 2.16 13.92 -2.41
C PRO A 19 1.91 13.15 -1.10
N VAL A 20 2.32 13.74 0.01
CA VAL A 20 2.14 13.15 1.35
C VAL A 20 0.66 13.15 1.72
N GLY A 21 0.15 12.01 2.19
CA GLY A 21 -1.22 11.91 2.71
C GLY A 21 -2.32 11.81 1.64
N ALA A 22 -1.96 11.76 0.35
CA ALA A 22 -2.93 11.58 -0.74
C ALA A 22 -3.38 10.11 -0.94
N GLY A 23 -2.89 9.17 -0.12
CA GLY A 23 -3.20 7.75 -0.24
C GLY A 23 -2.51 7.06 -1.43
N LEU A 24 -1.39 7.61 -1.89
CA LEU A 24 -0.60 7.10 -3.02
C LEU A 24 0.56 6.16 -2.60
N GLY A 25 0.61 5.77 -1.33
CA GLY A 25 1.68 4.90 -0.80
C GLY A 25 3.01 5.61 -0.52
N SER A 26 3.02 6.93 -0.28
CA SER A 26 4.26 7.69 -0.03
C SER A 26 5.07 7.18 1.18
N SER A 27 4.39 6.71 2.23
CA SER A 27 5.03 6.15 3.42
C SER A 27 5.69 4.81 3.14
N ALA A 28 5.01 3.94 2.39
CA ALA A 28 5.55 2.67 1.95
C ALA A 28 6.78 2.85 1.05
N SER A 29 6.72 3.76 0.06
CA SER A 29 7.89 4.10 -0.76
C SER A 29 9.06 4.60 0.07
N PHE A 30 8.80 5.46 1.07
CA PHE A 30 9.82 5.92 2.00
C PHE A 30 10.48 4.76 2.77
N CYS A 31 9.68 3.84 3.33
CA CYS A 31 10.18 2.67 4.04
C CYS A 31 11.01 1.75 3.14
N VAL A 32 10.59 1.53 1.90
CA VAL A 32 11.34 0.75 0.89
C VAL A 32 12.69 1.40 0.59
N CYS A 33 12.72 2.72 0.35
CA CYS A 33 13.98 3.44 0.08
C CYS A 33 14.95 3.38 1.27
N ILE A 34 14.46 3.54 2.50
CA ILE A 34 15.28 3.42 3.71
C ILE A 34 15.82 2.00 3.86
N ALA A 35 14.97 0.98 3.72
CA ALA A 35 15.36 -0.42 3.86
C ALA A 35 16.45 -0.80 2.84
N ALA A 36 16.25 -0.45 1.57
CA ALA A 36 17.24 -0.68 0.52
C ALA A 36 18.55 0.05 0.80
N SER A 37 18.49 1.34 1.15
CA SER A 37 19.69 2.15 1.42
C SER A 37 20.51 1.58 2.57
N LEU A 38 19.86 1.18 3.67
CA LEU A 38 20.54 0.62 4.84
C LEU A 38 21.14 -0.76 4.55
N LEU A 39 20.45 -1.61 3.79
CA LEU A 39 20.99 -2.91 3.37
C LEU A 39 22.21 -2.76 2.46
N ILE A 40 22.19 -1.79 1.53
CA ILE A 40 23.33 -1.48 0.67
C ILE A 40 24.50 -0.93 1.50
N LEU A 41 24.24 -0.01 2.43
CA LEU A 41 25.28 0.57 3.30
C LEU A 41 25.95 -0.48 4.21
N LYS A 42 25.25 -1.57 4.52
CA LYS A 42 25.79 -2.72 5.27
C LYS A 42 26.48 -3.75 4.39
N GLU A 43 26.51 -3.55 3.08
CA GLU A 43 27.00 -4.53 2.10
C GLU A 43 26.23 -5.87 2.14
N ASP A 44 25.02 -5.88 2.70
CA ASP A 44 24.15 -7.07 2.77
C ASP A 44 23.51 -7.39 1.40
N ILE A 45 23.35 -6.37 0.55
CA ILE A 45 22.83 -6.47 -0.82
C ILE A 45 23.61 -5.54 -1.76
N SER A 46 23.55 -5.82 -3.06
CA SER A 46 24.17 -4.98 -4.09
C SER A 46 23.20 -3.95 -4.70
N LEU A 47 23.69 -3.08 -5.58
CA LEU A 47 22.84 -2.17 -6.37
C LEU A 47 22.03 -2.89 -7.45
N GLU A 48 22.40 -4.12 -7.80
CA GLU A 48 21.61 -5.00 -8.67
C GLU A 48 20.79 -5.93 -7.78
N PHE A 49 19.48 -5.69 -7.71
CA PHE A 49 18.59 -6.45 -6.85
C PHE A 49 18.15 -7.75 -7.54
N ASN A 50 18.34 -8.87 -6.84
CA ASN A 50 17.67 -10.13 -7.18
C ASN A 50 16.37 -10.30 -6.38
N GLU A 51 15.59 -11.33 -6.69
CA GLU A 51 14.32 -11.62 -6.01
C GLU A 51 14.45 -11.78 -4.48
N LEU A 52 15.58 -12.33 -4.00
CA LEU A 52 15.81 -12.49 -2.57
C LEU A 52 16.07 -11.14 -1.90
N ASP A 53 16.78 -10.24 -2.57
CA ASP A 53 17.06 -8.89 -2.09
C ASP A 53 15.78 -8.05 -2.06
N LEU A 54 14.96 -8.12 -3.11
CA LEU A 54 13.63 -7.49 -3.13
C LEU A 54 12.75 -8.01 -1.99
N LYS A 55 12.78 -9.31 -1.72
CA LYS A 55 12.06 -9.88 -0.58
C LYS A 55 12.54 -9.31 0.75
N LYS A 56 13.86 -9.22 0.97
CA LYS A 56 14.42 -8.63 2.20
C LYS A 56 14.03 -7.17 2.36
N ILE A 57 14.10 -6.39 1.27
CA ILE A 57 13.69 -4.98 1.26
C ILE A 57 12.21 -4.88 1.63
N ASN A 58 11.35 -5.67 1.01
CA ASN A 58 9.92 -5.67 1.29
C ASN A 58 9.60 -6.03 2.74
N ASP A 59 10.26 -7.06 3.29
CA ASP A 59 10.05 -7.51 4.66
C ASP A 59 10.45 -6.42 5.67
N LEU A 60 11.58 -5.74 5.46
CA LEU A 60 12.01 -4.61 6.30
C LEU A 60 11.11 -3.38 6.12
N ALA A 61 10.70 -3.09 4.89
CA ALA A 61 9.78 -1.99 4.61
C ALA A 61 8.41 -2.21 5.26
N PHE A 62 7.92 -3.45 5.29
CA PHE A 62 6.69 -3.83 5.98
C PHE A 62 6.79 -3.54 7.49
N GLU A 63 7.91 -3.88 8.13
CA GLU A 63 8.12 -3.55 9.54
C GLU A 63 8.21 -2.04 9.78
N GLY A 64 8.84 -1.28 8.87
CA GLY A 64 8.83 0.19 8.90
C GLY A 64 7.42 0.77 8.83
N GLU A 65 6.60 0.26 7.90
CA GLU A 65 5.18 0.63 7.76
C GLU A 65 4.35 0.27 9.00
N ARG A 66 4.66 -0.86 9.67
CA ARG A 66 4.02 -1.24 10.93
C ARG A 66 4.31 -0.25 12.05
N VAL A 67 5.52 0.32 12.09
CA VAL A 67 5.85 1.36 13.07
C VAL A 67 5.09 2.66 12.78
N LEU A 68 4.95 3.05 11.51
CA LEU A 68 4.29 4.29 11.12
C LEU A 68 2.75 4.21 11.22
N HIS A 69 2.16 3.09 10.84
CA HIS A 69 0.71 2.95 10.64
C HIS A 69 0.05 1.84 11.48
N GLY A 70 0.82 1.12 12.29
CA GLY A 70 0.33 0.09 13.23
C GLY A 70 -0.02 -1.24 12.56
N SER A 71 -1.09 -1.26 11.76
CA SER A 71 -1.61 -2.47 11.10
C SER A 71 -1.69 -2.31 9.56
N PRO A 72 -0.55 -2.25 8.86
CA PRO A 72 -0.52 -2.20 7.40
C PRO A 72 -1.01 -3.50 6.78
N SER A 73 -1.61 -3.40 5.59
CA SER A 73 -2.12 -4.55 4.83
C SER A 73 -1.04 -5.33 4.07
N GLY A 74 0.17 -4.77 3.94
CA GLY A 74 1.24 -5.32 3.12
C GLY A 74 1.14 -4.96 1.63
N VAL A 75 0.04 -4.34 1.19
CA VAL A 75 -0.17 -4.02 -0.22
C VAL A 75 0.77 -2.91 -0.68
N ASP A 76 0.86 -1.83 0.09
CA ASP A 76 1.57 -0.62 -0.33
C ASP A 76 3.09 -0.85 -0.43
N ASN A 77 3.71 -1.54 0.53
CA ASN A 77 5.14 -1.90 0.47
C ASN A 77 5.44 -2.91 -0.63
N THR A 78 4.55 -3.88 -0.86
CA THR A 78 4.72 -4.85 -1.95
C THR A 78 4.67 -4.16 -3.31
N LEU A 79 3.73 -3.23 -3.52
CA LEU A 79 3.68 -2.44 -4.76
C LEU A 79 4.90 -1.52 -4.89
N ALA A 80 5.33 -0.88 -3.81
CA ALA A 80 6.50 -0.01 -3.82
C ALA A 80 7.82 -0.77 -4.06
N THR A 81 7.92 -2.05 -3.67
CA THR A 81 9.14 -2.85 -3.84
C THR A 81 9.22 -3.52 -5.21
N TYR A 82 8.16 -4.19 -5.65
CA TYR A 82 8.17 -4.99 -6.88
C TYR A 82 7.64 -4.23 -8.10
N GLY A 83 6.94 -3.11 -7.89
CA GLY A 83 6.26 -2.39 -8.96
C GLY A 83 5.15 -3.22 -9.63
N GLY A 84 4.81 -2.80 -10.86
CA GLY A 84 3.80 -3.45 -11.67
C GLY A 84 2.38 -3.29 -11.13
N ALA A 85 1.48 -4.18 -11.58
CA ALA A 85 0.09 -4.24 -11.14
C ALA A 85 -0.17 -5.57 -10.43
N LYS A 86 -0.84 -5.53 -9.28
CA LYS A 86 -1.15 -6.72 -8.47
C LYS A 86 -2.65 -6.81 -8.18
N ILE A 87 -3.15 -8.03 -8.11
CA ILE A 87 -4.51 -8.37 -7.72
C ILE A 87 -4.55 -8.55 -6.21
N TYR A 88 -5.40 -7.77 -5.55
CA TYR A 88 -5.65 -7.90 -4.11
C TYR A 88 -6.98 -8.58 -3.85
N GLN A 89 -6.95 -9.72 -3.15
CA GLN A 89 -8.12 -10.38 -2.61
C GLN A 89 -7.94 -10.62 -1.11
N LYS A 90 -8.99 -10.34 -0.33
CA LYS A 90 -8.95 -10.50 1.13
C LYS A 90 -8.63 -11.96 1.48
N ASN A 91 -7.67 -12.16 2.40
CA ASN A 91 -7.18 -13.47 2.85
C ASN A 91 -6.49 -14.31 1.76
N GLN A 92 -6.06 -13.69 0.66
CA GLN A 92 -5.25 -14.34 -0.37
C GLN A 92 -3.94 -13.57 -0.57
N PRO A 93 -2.87 -14.25 -1.03
CA PRO A 93 -1.65 -13.55 -1.40
C PRO A 93 -1.91 -12.58 -2.55
N LEU A 94 -1.10 -11.53 -2.63
CA LEU A 94 -1.08 -10.63 -3.79
C LEU A 94 -0.54 -11.40 -5.00
N GLU A 95 -1.28 -11.36 -6.10
CA GLU A 95 -0.89 -12.01 -7.36
C GLU A 95 -0.52 -10.97 -8.42
N ASP A 96 0.50 -11.24 -9.23
CA ASP A 96 0.88 -10.34 -10.32
C ASP A 96 -0.14 -10.38 -11.46
N LEU A 97 -0.57 -9.21 -11.92
CA LEU A 97 -1.42 -9.07 -13.08
C LEU A 97 -0.58 -9.26 -14.35
N LYS A 98 -0.57 -10.50 -14.86
CA LYS A 98 0.14 -10.86 -16.10
C LYS A 98 -0.40 -10.07 -17.30
N GLY A 99 0.50 -9.54 -18.11
CA GLY A 99 0.16 -8.82 -19.34
C GLY A 99 -0.30 -7.38 -19.12
N PHE A 100 -0.11 -6.81 -17.92
CA PHE A 100 -0.30 -5.40 -17.70
C PHE A 100 0.73 -4.61 -18.53
N LYS A 101 0.23 -3.70 -19.37
CA LYS A 101 1.06 -2.78 -20.15
C LYS A 101 1.18 -1.46 -19.42
N GLU A 102 2.26 -0.73 -19.68
CA GLU A 102 2.43 0.64 -19.21
C GLU A 102 1.23 1.50 -19.65
N LEU A 103 0.73 2.31 -18.72
CA LEU A 103 -0.40 3.21 -18.94
C LEU A 103 0.06 4.64 -18.71
N ASP A 104 -0.16 5.50 -19.71
CA ASP A 104 0.00 6.93 -19.54
C ASP A 104 -1.21 7.48 -18.77
N ILE A 105 -0.96 7.92 -17.54
CA ILE A 105 -1.99 8.46 -16.65
C ILE A 105 -1.69 9.89 -16.25
N LEU A 106 -2.73 10.73 -16.17
CA LEU A 106 -2.66 12.05 -15.57
C LEU A 106 -3.22 11.98 -14.15
N LEU A 107 -2.34 11.99 -13.16
CA LEU A 107 -2.75 12.07 -11.77
C LEU A 107 -3.12 13.51 -11.42
N THR A 108 -4.39 13.75 -11.08
CA THR A 108 -4.89 15.07 -10.68
C THR A 108 -5.36 15.04 -9.23
N ASP A 109 -4.71 15.81 -8.37
CA ASP A 109 -5.19 16.07 -7.01
C ASP A 109 -6.09 17.31 -7.00
N THR A 110 -7.36 17.10 -6.67
CA THR A 110 -8.37 18.17 -6.56
C THR A 110 -8.13 19.13 -5.39
N LYS A 111 -7.26 18.77 -4.42
CA LYS A 111 -7.01 19.51 -3.17
C LYS A 111 -8.26 19.76 -2.31
N VAL A 112 -9.34 19.02 -2.55
CA VAL A 112 -10.56 19.09 -1.75
C VAL A 112 -10.45 18.09 -0.60
N GLU A 113 -10.53 18.56 0.64
CA GLU A 113 -10.51 17.71 1.82
C GLU A 113 -11.69 16.71 1.81
N LYS A 114 -11.39 15.41 1.89
CA LYS A 114 -12.40 14.36 2.01
C LYS A 114 -12.66 14.03 3.47
N ASN A 115 -13.93 14.04 3.87
CA ASN A 115 -14.37 13.44 5.12
C ASN A 115 -14.76 11.97 4.87
N THR A 116 -13.78 11.06 5.02
CA THR A 116 -13.94 9.61 4.78
C THR A 116 -15.08 9.01 5.60
N LYS A 117 -15.32 9.49 6.84
CA LYS A 117 -16.43 9.04 7.68
C LYS A 117 -17.80 9.33 7.04
N ARG A 118 -17.98 10.54 6.50
CA ARG A 118 -19.23 10.93 5.83
C ARG A 118 -19.50 10.10 4.58
N GLN A 119 -18.46 9.75 3.80
CA GLN A 119 -18.63 8.92 2.61
C GLN A 119 -19.02 7.48 2.95
N VAL A 120 -18.41 6.90 3.99
CA VAL A 120 -18.76 5.56 4.48
C VAL A 120 -20.18 5.53 5.08
N GLU A 121 -20.57 6.56 5.84
CA GLU A 121 -21.94 6.70 6.35
C GLU A 121 -22.97 6.83 5.21
N MET A 122 -22.70 7.69 4.23
CA MET A 122 -23.58 7.85 3.06
C MET A 122 -23.71 6.53 2.28
N PHE A 123 -22.63 5.77 2.11
CA PHE A 123 -22.68 4.46 1.46
C PHE A 123 -23.50 3.46 2.29
N GLY A 124 -23.31 3.42 3.61
CA GLY A 124 -24.09 2.58 4.52
C GLY A 124 -25.59 2.90 4.49
N GLN A 125 -25.95 4.18 4.47
CA GLN A 125 -27.34 4.64 4.36
C GLN A 125 -27.97 4.25 3.01
N ARG A 126 -27.24 4.46 1.90
CA ARG A 126 -27.71 4.09 0.55
C ARG A 126 -27.88 2.58 0.38
N LYS A 127 -26.97 1.77 0.94
CA LYS A 127 -27.10 0.31 0.92
C LYS A 127 -28.36 -0.16 1.65
N LYS A 128 -28.70 0.44 2.79
CA LYS A 128 -29.95 0.15 3.52
C LYS A 128 -31.20 0.54 2.74
N GLN A 129 -31.19 1.68 2.04
CA GLN A 129 -32.32 2.09 1.19
C GLN A 129 -32.54 1.12 0.02
N VAL A 130 -31.48 0.73 -0.69
CA VAL A 130 -31.59 -0.21 -1.83
C VAL A 130 -32.02 -1.61 -1.37
N PHE A 131 -31.52 -2.10 -0.24
CA PHE A 131 -31.95 -3.40 0.32
C PHE A 131 -33.41 -3.38 0.80
N ASN A 132 -33.88 -2.26 1.38
CA ASN A 132 -35.30 -2.12 1.77
C ASN A 132 -36.22 -2.09 0.55
N LEU A 133 -35.83 -1.44 -0.55
CA LEU A 133 -36.62 -1.41 -1.79
C LEU A 133 -36.75 -2.81 -2.42
N ASN A 134 -35.69 -3.61 -2.45
CA ASN A 134 -35.75 -4.99 -2.95
C ASN A 134 -36.58 -5.93 -2.05
N SER A 135 -36.68 -5.65 -0.74
CA SER A 135 -37.47 -6.46 0.19
C SER A 135 -38.98 -6.18 0.08
N SER A 136 -39.36 -4.97 -0.33
CA SER A 136 -40.76 -4.60 -0.57
C SER A 136 -41.28 -5.09 -1.92
N SER A 137 -40.45 -5.15 -2.96
CA SER A 137 -40.84 -5.64 -4.29
C SER A 137 -40.94 -7.17 -4.37
N LEU A 138 -40.18 -7.93 -3.56
CA LEU A 138 -40.31 -9.38 -3.49
C LEU A 138 -41.55 -9.86 -2.70
N LYS A 139 -42.07 -9.05 -1.77
CA LYS A 139 -43.30 -9.40 -1.02
C LYS A 139 -44.56 -9.38 -1.89
N LEU A 140 -44.57 -8.65 -3.01
CA LEU A 140 -45.73 -8.61 -3.91
C LEU A 140 -45.81 -9.80 -4.86
N TRP A 141 -44.69 -10.48 -5.15
CA TRP A 141 -44.63 -11.62 -6.08
C TRP A 141 -44.81 -12.99 -5.40
N ILE A 142 -44.83 -13.07 -4.06
CA ILE A 142 -45.06 -14.31 -3.30
C ILE A 142 -46.51 -14.38 -2.74
N MET A 143 -47.33 -13.35 -2.99
CA MET A 143 -48.73 -13.26 -2.54
C MET A 143 -49.78 -13.20 -3.67
N LEU A 144 -49.39 -13.54 -4.90
CA LEU A 144 -50.28 -13.83 -6.03
C LEU A 144 -49.99 -15.24 -6.53
#